data_AF-A0A430Q936-F1
#
_entry.id   AF-A0A430Q936-F1
#
_cell.length_a   1.000
_cell.length_b   1.000
_cell.length_c   1.000
_cell.angle_alpha   90.00
_cell.angle_beta   90.00
_cell.angle_gamma   90.00
#
_symmetry.space_group_name_H-M   'P 1'
#
loop_
_entity.id
_entity.type
_entity.pdbx_description
1 polymer ?
#
loop_
_entity_poly.entity_id
_entity_poly.type
_entity_poly.pdbx_seq_one_letter_code
_entity_poly.pdbx_strand_id
1 'polypeptide(L)'
;MEYCEQDMASLLDNMPNPFTESQVKCIMLQIFKGLRYLHENFIIHRDLKVSNLLMNDKGLVKIADFGLSRPTHSHNPMTPCVVTLW
;
A
#
# COMPACT_ATOMS: atom_id res chain seq x y z
N MET A 1 -1.25 1.12 16.52
CA MET A 1 -1.81 1.53 15.22
C MET A 1 -3.27 1.82 15.42
N GLU A 2 -3.75 2.95 14.91
CA GLU A 2 -5.17 3.29 14.86
C GLU A 2 -5.91 2.23 14.04
N TYR A 3 -7.02 1.70 14.54
CA TYR A 3 -7.80 0.65 13.87
C TYR A 3 -8.29 1.17 12.51
N CYS A 4 -8.02 0.43 11.43
CA CYS A 4 -8.64 0.68 10.13
C CYS A 4 -9.67 -0.41 9.91
N GLU A 5 -10.93 -0.01 9.69
CA GLU A 5 -12.08 -0.92 9.67
C GLU A 5 -12.03 -1.94 8.52
N GLN A 6 -11.47 -1.59 7.36
CA GLN A 6 -11.40 -2.46 6.19
C GLN A 6 -10.18 -2.19 5.30
N ASP A 7 -9.66 -3.24 4.66
CA ASP A 7 -8.76 -3.11 3.52
C ASP A 7 -9.53 -2.71 2.25
N MET A 8 -8.84 -2.09 1.29
CA MET A 8 -9.50 -1.62 0.07
C MET A 8 -10.03 -2.73 -0.83
N ALA A 9 -9.52 -3.96 -0.74
CA ALA A 9 -10.08 -5.06 -1.53
C ALA A 9 -11.49 -5.40 -1.03
N SER A 10 -11.62 -5.60 0.28
CA SER A 10 -12.90 -5.82 0.96
C SER A 10 -13.91 -4.68 0.70
N LEU A 11 -13.43 -3.42 0.67
CA LEU A 11 -14.28 -2.26 0.39
C LEU A 11 -14.75 -2.25 -1.06
N LEU A 12 -13.87 -2.55 -2.03
CA LEU A 12 -14.22 -2.61 -3.44
C LEU A 12 -15.22 -3.74 -3.75
N ASP A 13 -15.08 -4.90 -3.11
CA ASP A 13 -15.97 -6.05 -3.32
C ASP A 13 -17.40 -5.82 -2.79
N ASN A 14 -17.56 -4.98 -1.77
CA ASN A 14 -18.86 -4.70 -1.13
C ASN A 14 -19.52 -3.40 -1.62
N MET A 15 -18.85 -2.61 -2.47
CA MET A 15 -19.42 -1.36 -2.96
C MET A 15 -20.42 -1.60 -4.11
N PRO A 16 -21.64 -1.04 -4.02
CA PRO A 16 -22.64 -1.19 -5.08
C PRO A 16 -22.27 -0.43 -6.35
N ASN A 17 -21.40 0.59 -6.24
CA ASN A 17 -20.88 1.36 -7.36
C ASN A 17 -19.36 1.55 -7.19
N PRO A 18 -18.57 1.48 -8.28
CA PRO A 18 -17.15 1.80 -8.24
C PRO A 18 -16.90 3.25 -7.79
N PHE A 19 -15.68 3.52 -7.34
CA PHE A 19 -15.22 4.89 -7.12
C PHE A 19 -15.32 5.72 -8.41
N THR A 20 -15.78 6.96 -8.26
CA THR A 20 -15.69 7.97 -9.32
C THR A 20 -14.24 8.28 -9.65
N GLU A 21 -13.98 8.76 -10.86
CA GLU A 21 -12.63 9.14 -11.28
C GLU A 21 -11.97 10.16 -10.33
N SER A 22 -12.75 11.12 -9.83
CA SER A 22 -12.30 12.09 -8.82
C SER A 22 -11.87 11.44 -7.51
N GLN A 23 -12.61 10.42 -7.04
CA GLN A 23 -12.24 9.65 -5.85
C GLN A 23 -10.98 8.82 -6.09
N VAL A 24 -10.88 8.13 -7.23
CA VAL A 24 -9.67 7.38 -7.63
C VAL A 24 -8.46 8.31 -7.66
N LYS A 25 -8.59 9.52 -8.22
CA LYS A 25 -7.52 10.52 -8.24
C LYS A 25 -7.07 10.92 -6.84
N CYS A 26 -8.01 11.14 -5.92
CA CYS A 26 -7.70 11.46 -4.53
C CYS A 26 -6.97 10.30 -3.82
N ILE A 27 -7.46 9.08 -4.01
CA ILE A 27 -6.88 7.86 -3.45
C ILE A 27 -5.44 7.67 -3.95
N MET A 28 -5.22 7.74 -5.26
CA MET A 28 -3.90 7.56 -5.88
C MET A 28 -2.91 8.61 -5.38
N LEU A 29 -3.35 9.86 -5.20
CA LEU A 29 -2.52 10.92 -4.65
C LEU A 29 -2.06 10.62 -3.21
N GLN A 30 -2.91 10.03 -2.38
CA GLN A 30 -2.54 9.62 -1.03
C GLN A 30 -1.54 8.45 -1.05
N ILE A 31 -1.77 7.44 -1.90
CA ILE A 31 -0.86 6.30 -2.08
C ILE A 31 0.53 6.78 -2.51
N PHE A 32 0.60 7.66 -3.52
CA PHE A 32 1.89 8.18 -3.99
C PHE A 32 2.61 9.03 -2.94
N LYS A 33 1.87 9.80 -2.12
CA LYS A 33 2.48 10.50 -0.98
C LYS A 33 3.08 9.54 0.05
N GLY A 34 2.38 8.45 0.36
CA GLY A 34 2.87 7.39 1.24
C GLY A 34 4.10 6.67 0.69
N LEU A 35 4.07 6.29 -0.59
CA LEU A 35 5.21 5.66 -1.27
C LEU A 35 6.42 6.58 -1.33
N ARG A 36 6.22 7.87 -1.65
CA ARG A 36 7.30 8.85 -1.63
C ARG A 36 7.96 8.91 -0.26
N TYR A 37 7.17 8.96 0.81
CA TYR A 37 7.69 8.92 2.18
C TYR A 37 8.52 7.65 2.44
N LEU A 38 8.05 6.48 2.01
CA LEU A 38 8.84 5.24 2.13
C LEU A 38 10.16 5.33 1.37
N HIS A 39 10.13 5.79 0.12
CA HIS A 39 11.31 5.90 -0.72
C HIS A 39 12.32 6.94 -0.19
N GLU A 40 11.87 8.06 0.36
CA GLU A 40 12.71 9.07 1.03
C GLU A 40 13.38 8.50 2.28
N ASN A 41 12.74 7.55 2.95
CA ASN A 41 13.29 6.78 4.07
C ASN A 41 13.99 5.50 3.62
N PHE A 42 14.31 5.39 2.33
CA PHE A 42 14.99 4.25 1.73
C PHE A 42 14.30 2.90 2.01
N ILE A 43 12.98 2.86 1.99
CA ILE A 43 12.20 1.63 2.16
C ILE A 43 11.47 1.35 0.86
N ILE A 44 11.68 0.16 0.29
CA ILE A 44 10.87 -0.33 -0.83
C ILE A 44 9.79 -1.27 -0.27
N HIS A 45 8.52 -0.99 -0.55
CA HIS A 45 7.39 -1.77 -0.04
C HIS A 45 7.35 -3.21 -0.59
N ARG A 46 7.56 -3.34 -1.91
CA ARG A 46 7.59 -4.59 -2.71
C ARG A 46 6.29 -5.40 -2.81
N ASP A 47 5.29 -5.15 -1.98
CA ASP A 47 3.98 -5.84 -2.06
C ASP A 47 2.81 -4.84 -2.05
N LEU A 48 2.85 -3.87 -2.97
CA LEU A 48 1.78 -2.87 -3.06
C LEU A 48 0.59 -3.44 -3.85
N LYS A 49 -0.51 -3.67 -3.15
CA LYS A 49 -1.78 -4.20 -3.68
C LYS A 49 -2.96 -3.67 -2.88
N VAL A 50 -4.17 -3.76 -3.42
CA VAL A 50 -5.39 -3.22 -2.79
C VAL A 50 -5.66 -3.78 -1.38
N SER A 51 -5.35 -5.04 -1.13
CA SER A 51 -5.48 -5.64 0.22
C SER A 51 -4.46 -5.12 1.24
N ASN A 52 -3.39 -4.47 0.79
CA ASN A 52 -2.38 -3.82 1.64
C ASN A 52 -2.60 -2.31 1.75
N LEU A 53 -3.75 -1.80 1.29
CA LEU A 53 -4.16 -0.42 1.44
C LEU A 53 -5.35 -0.38 2.39
N LEU A 54 -5.21 0.36 3.48
CA LEU A 54 -6.25 0.54 4.48
C LEU A 54 -6.94 1.88 4.26
N MET A 55 -8.27 1.90 4.33
CA MET A 55 -9.05 3.13 4.24
C MET A 55 -9.90 3.27 5.50
N ASN A 56 -10.00 4.49 6.05
CA ASN A 56 -10.94 4.78 7.12
C ASN A 56 -12.23 5.44 6.61
N ASP A 57 -13.21 5.56 7.50
CA ASP A 57 -14.50 6.24 7.34
C ASP A 57 -14.39 7.70 6.83
N LYS A 58 -13.23 8.35 7.00
CA LYS A 58 -12.94 9.71 6.53
C LYS A 58 -12.28 9.73 5.14
N GLY A 59 -12.11 8.59 4.48
CA GLY A 59 -11.46 8.48 3.16
C GLY A 59 -9.94 8.68 3.18
N LEU A 60 -9.30 8.51 4.34
CA LEU A 60 -7.84 8.54 4.47
C LEU A 60 -7.26 7.16 4.16
N VAL A 61 -6.25 7.13 3.30
CA VAL A 61 -5.57 5.91 2.85
C VAL A 61 -4.21 5.76 3.53
N LYS A 62 -3.96 4.58 4.11
CA LYS A 62 -2.69 4.21 4.73
C LYS A 62 -2.13 2.95 4.06
N ILE A 63 -0.83 2.93 3.78
CA ILE A 63 -0.12 1.75 3.27
C ILE A 63 0.18 0.82 4.46
N ALA A 64 -0.10 -0.47 4.31
CA ALA A 64 0.07 -1.49 5.34
C ALA A 64 0.82 -2.71 4.80
N ASP A 65 1.13 -3.64 5.71
CA ASP A 65 1.89 -4.87 5.46
C ASP A 65 3.31 -4.65 4.90
N PHE A 66 4.22 -4.34 5.82
CA PHE A 66 5.64 -4.18 5.54
C PHE A 66 6.42 -5.50 5.63
N GLY A 67 5.75 -6.67 5.68
CA GLY A 67 6.42 -7.97 5.85
C GLY A 67 7.45 -8.29 4.76
N LEU A 68 7.20 -7.79 3.54
CA LEU A 68 8.12 -7.90 2.41
C LEU A 68 8.95 -6.64 2.16
N SER A 69 8.84 -5.61 3.00
CA SER A 69 9.60 -4.37 2.81
C SER A 69 11.10 -4.58 3.04
N ARG A 70 11.93 -3.78 2.35
CA ARG A 70 13.39 -3.82 2.50
C ARG A 70 13.98 -2.42 2.53
N PRO A 71 14.97 -2.17 3.41
CA PRO A 71 15.79 -0.98 3.29
C PRO A 71 16.62 -1.07 2.00
N THR A 72 16.68 0.01 1.24
CA THR A 72 17.53 0.16 0.06
C THR A 72 18.90 0.77 0.40
N HIS A 73 19.25 0.84 1.69
CA HIS A 73 20.58 1.19 2.17
C HIS A 73 21.60 0.09 1.88
N SER A 74 21.78 -0.25 0.60
CA SER A 74 22.92 -1.03 0.20
C SER A 74 23.25 -0.72 -1.24
N HIS A 75 24.45 -0.21 -1.47
CA HIS A 75 25.21 -0.38 -2.70
C HIS A 75 25.48 -1.87 -3.04
N ASN A 76 24.79 -2.82 -2.40
CA ASN A 76 24.85 -4.24 -2.72
C ASN A 76 23.68 -4.60 -3.64
N PRO A 77 23.92 -5.40 -4.69
CA PRO A 77 22.89 -5.81 -5.63
C PRO A 77 21.75 -6.51 -4.88
N MET A 78 20.50 -6.16 -5.22
CA MET A 78 19.30 -6.83 -4.74
C MET A 78 19.42 -8.33 -5.07
N THR A 79 19.38 -9.19 -4.05
CA THR A 79 19.39 -10.64 -4.26
C THR A 79 18.15 -11.07 -5.06
N PRO A 80 18.31 -11.87 -6.14
CA PRO A 80 17.18 -12.36 -6.90
C PRO A 80 16.50 -13.49 -6.13
N CYS A 81 15.17 -13.55 -6.22
CA CYS A 81 14.30 -14.61 -5.72
C CYS A 81 14.24 -14.81 -4.19
N VAL A 82 13.11 -14.40 -3.60
CA VAL A 82 12.55 -15.13 -2.46
C VAL A 82 11.45 -16.01 -3.05
N VAL A 83 11.70 -17.32 -3.07
CA VAL A 83 10.75 -18.36 -3.48
C VAL A 83 9.82 -18.64 -2.32
N THR A 84 8.53 -18.82 -2.58
CA THR A 84 7.59 -19.36 -1.58
C THR A 84 7.86 -20.86 -1.44
N LEU A 85 8.35 -21.29 -0.28
CA LEU A 85 8.34 -22.72 0.10
C LEU A 85 6.92 -23.07 0.54
N TRP A 86 6.37 -24.12 -0.07
CA TRP A 86 5.08 -24.72 0.27
C TRP A 86 5.20 -25.61 1.50
#